data_AF-A0A0Q9RJV3-F1
#
_entry.id   AF-A0A0Q9RJV3-F1
#
_cell.length_a   1.000
_cell.length_b   1.000
_cell.length_c   1.000
_cell.angle_alpha   90.00
_cell.angle_beta   90.00
_cell.angle_gamma   90.00
#
_symmetry.space_group_name_H-M   'P 1'
#
loop_
_entity.id
_entity.type
_entity.pdbx_description
1 polymer ?
#
loop_
_entity_poly.entity_id
_entity_poly.type
_entity_poly.pdbx_seq_one_letter_code
_entity_poly.pdbx_strand_id
1 'polypeptide(L)'
;MCAGILTLEAIALGLTTPVLITIADVSVGTALTLGLGLAVACIVAAGMLRAEWAYGLGWAIQVAAIALGFLVPTMFFLGGLFALLWGTAYFLGKKIERERAAAYAAYEAEN
;
A
#
# COMPACT_ATOMS: atom_id res chain seq x y z
N MET A 1 -10.04 4.88 3.45
CA MET A 1 -8.71 5.53 3.56
C MET A 1 -7.62 4.63 2.97
N CYS A 2 -7.48 3.37 3.40
CA CYS A 2 -6.45 2.44 2.89
C CYS A 2 -6.45 2.27 1.36
N ALA A 3 -7.61 2.12 0.71
CA ALA A 3 -7.70 2.01 -0.74
C ALA A 3 -7.16 3.26 -1.47
N GLY A 4 -7.45 4.46 -0.95
CA GLY A 4 -6.95 5.70 -1.54
C GLY A 4 -5.42 5.82 -1.45
N ILE A 5 -4.83 5.34 -0.35
CA ILE A 5 -3.37 5.31 -0.17
C ILE A 5 -2.73 4.42 -1.23
N LEU A 6 -3.21 3.18 -1.39
CA LEU A 6 -2.70 2.25 -2.42
C LEU A 6 -2.90 2.80 -3.84
N THR A 7 -4.01 3.46 -4.14
CA THR A 7 -4.23 4.05 -5.46
C THR A 7 -3.23 5.18 -5.76
N LEU A 8 -2.94 6.05 -4.80
CA LEU A 8 -1.92 7.10 -4.98
C LEU A 8 -0.51 6.48 -5.07
N GLU A 9 -0.23 5.46 -4.26
CA GLU A 9 1.02 4.71 -4.30
C GLU A 9 1.23 4.01 -5.65
N ALA A 10 0.16 3.49 -6.26
CA ALA A 10 0.21 2.91 -7.60
C ALA A 10 0.75 3.90 -8.64
N ILE A 11 0.34 5.17 -8.54
CA ILE A 11 0.81 6.23 -9.44
C ILE A 11 2.30 6.49 -9.18
N ALA A 12 2.71 6.59 -7.92
CA ALA A 12 4.12 6.80 -7.55
C ALA A 12 5.02 5.65 -8.05
N LEU A 13 4.60 4.39 -7.85
CA LEU A 13 5.34 3.21 -8.31
C LEU A 13 5.35 3.10 -9.85
N GLY A 14 4.25 3.43 -10.52
CA GLY A 14 4.20 3.50 -11.98
C GLY A 14 5.20 4.52 -12.54
N LEU A 15 5.26 5.71 -11.93
CA LEU A 15 6.22 6.77 -12.26
C LEU A 15 7.67 6.43 -11.90
N THR A 16 7.91 5.36 -11.13
CA THR A 16 9.27 4.88 -10.85
C THR A 16 9.87 4.14 -12.05
N THR A 17 9.04 3.64 -12.97
CA THR A 17 9.50 2.98 -14.21
C THR A 17 10.48 3.83 -15.03
N PRO A 18 10.18 5.09 -15.43
CA PRO A 18 11.14 5.91 -16.15
C PRO A 18 12.39 6.20 -15.32
N VAL A 19 12.27 6.39 -14.00
CA VAL A 19 13.43 6.64 -13.12
C VAL A 19 14.38 5.43 -13.11
N LEU A 20 13.85 4.21 -13.05
CA LEU A 20 14.64 2.99 -13.11
C LEU A 20 15.41 2.86 -14.43
N ILE A 21 14.79 3.26 -15.55
CA ILE A 21 15.40 3.19 -16.88
C ILE A 21 16.45 4.29 -17.06
N THR A 22 16.12 5.54 -16.73
CA THR A 22 16.95 6.70 -17.11
C THR A 22 18.00 7.07 -16.07
N ILE A 23 17.78 6.73 -14.80
CA ILE A 23 18.67 7.11 -13.69
C ILE A 23 19.42 5.90 -13.15
N ALA A 24 18.74 4.76 -12.99
CA ALA A 24 19.34 3.57 -12.39
C ALA A 24 19.92 2.57 -13.41
N ASP A 25 19.81 2.87 -14.72
CA ASP A 25 20.28 2.05 -15.84
C ASP A 25 19.80 0.58 -15.77
N VAL A 26 18.60 0.39 -15.22
CA VAL A 26 17.96 -0.93 -15.10
C VAL A 26 17.35 -1.31 -16.43
N SER A 27 17.49 -2.59 -16.81
CA SER A 27 16.90 -3.10 -18.06
C SER A 27 15.40 -2.77 -18.15
N VAL A 28 14.94 -2.41 -19.36
CA VAL A 28 13.55 -2.00 -19.60
C VAL A 28 12.55 -3.06 -19.11
N GLY A 29 12.86 -4.35 -19.33
CA GLY A 29 12.02 -5.46 -18.86
C GLY A 29 11.87 -5.45 -17.33
N THR A 30 12.97 -5.39 -16.59
CA THR A 30 12.94 -5.36 -15.12
C THR A 30 12.26 -4.10 -14.59
N ALA A 31 12.53 -2.94 -15.20
CA ALA A 31 11.93 -1.67 -14.79
C ALA A 31 10.40 -1.68 -14.97
N LEU A 32 9.90 -2.22 -16.08
CA LEU A 32 8.47 -2.39 -16.32
C LEU A 32 7.84 -3.36 -15.32
N THR A 33 8.48 -4.50 -15.06
CA THR A 33 7.98 -5.49 -14.09
C THR A 33 7.91 -4.92 -12.68
N LEU A 34 8.93 -4.18 -12.25
CA LEU A 34 8.95 -3.58 -10.91
C LEU A 34 7.96 -2.42 -10.80
N GLY A 35 8.06 -1.41 -11.67
CA GLY A 35 7.26 -0.20 -11.57
C GLY A 35 5.78 -0.44 -11.88
N LEU A 36 5.47 -0.95 -13.08
CA LEU A 36 4.08 -1.21 -13.48
C LEU A 36 3.50 -2.43 -12.77
N GLY A 37 4.29 -3.48 -12.53
CA GLY A 37 3.81 -4.66 -11.82
C GLY A 37 3.37 -4.32 -10.40
N LEU A 38 4.16 -3.53 -9.65
CA LEU A 38 3.76 -3.08 -8.32
C LEU A 38 2.59 -2.08 -8.39
N ALA A 39 2.55 -1.19 -9.39
CA ALA A 39 1.41 -0.30 -9.56
C ALA A 39 0.09 -1.06 -9.76
N VAL A 40 0.08 -2.08 -10.62
CA VAL A 40 -1.09 -2.94 -10.81
C VAL A 40 -1.42 -3.70 -9.53
N ALA A 41 -0.42 -4.22 -8.82
CA ALA A 41 -0.63 -4.90 -7.54
C ALA A 41 -1.31 -3.98 -6.51
N CYS A 42 -0.93 -2.71 -6.44
CA CYS A 42 -1.58 -1.71 -5.59
C CYS A 42 -3.06 -1.52 -5.95
N ILE A 43 -3.39 -1.38 -7.23
CA ILE A 43 -4.78 -1.20 -7.67
C ILE A 43 -5.63 -2.43 -7.37
N VAL A 44 -5.09 -3.62 -7.63
CA VAL A 44 -5.77 -4.89 -7.31
C VAL A 44 -5.97 -5.00 -5.81
N ALA A 45 -4.94 -4.78 -5.01
CA ALA A 45 -5.03 -4.80 -3.55
C ALA A 45 -6.07 -3.79 -3.03
N ALA A 46 -6.11 -2.57 -3.59
CA ALA A 46 -7.08 -1.55 -3.23
C ALA A 46 -8.53 -2.01 -3.46
N GLY A 47 -8.82 -2.72 -4.56
CA GLY A 47 -10.13 -3.31 -4.83
C GLY A 47 -10.47 -4.49 -3.91
N MET A 48 -9.46 -5.20 -3.41
CA MET A 48 -9.61 -6.40 -2.59
C MET A 48 -9.66 -6.13 -1.08
N LEU A 49 -9.50 -4.88 -0.64
CA LEU A 49 -9.47 -4.48 0.78
C LEU A 49 -10.74 -4.80 1.59
N ARG A 50 -11.80 -5.33 0.95
CA ARG A 50 -12.97 -5.88 1.65
C ARG A 50 -12.65 -7.18 2.38
N ALA A 51 -11.57 -7.86 2.02
CA ALA A 51 -11.12 -9.09 2.67
C ALA A 51 -9.96 -8.83 3.63
N GLU A 52 -9.99 -9.43 4.83
CA GLU A 52 -8.96 -9.21 5.86
C GLU A 52 -7.54 -9.56 5.40
N TRP A 53 -7.39 -10.57 4.52
CA TRP A 53 -6.09 -10.97 3.99
C TRP A 53 -5.48 -9.93 3.04
N ALA A 54 -6.29 -9.09 2.39
CA ALA A 54 -5.81 -8.06 1.47
C ALA A 54 -5.00 -6.98 2.19
N TYR A 55 -5.22 -6.80 3.50
CA TYR A 55 -4.36 -5.93 4.31
C TYR A 55 -2.94 -6.47 4.47
N GLY A 56 -2.77 -7.81 4.47
CA GLY A 56 -1.45 -8.44 4.44
C GLY A 56 -0.73 -8.18 3.11
N LEU A 57 -1.46 -8.22 1.99
CA LEU A 57 -0.93 -7.86 0.68
C LEU A 57 -0.47 -6.40 0.64
N GLY A 58 -1.23 -5.48 1.24
CA GLY A 58 -0.81 -4.08 1.35
C GLY A 58 0.50 -3.91 2.13
N TRP A 59 0.70 -4.64 3.23
CA TRP A 59 1.99 -4.65 3.94
C TRP A 59 3.14 -5.19 3.08
N ALA A 60 2.90 -6.24 2.29
CA ALA A 60 3.91 -6.77 1.37
C ALA A 60 4.30 -5.73 0.29
N ILE A 61 3.30 -5.00 -0.23
CA ILE A 61 3.52 -3.89 -1.18
C ILE A 61 4.38 -2.79 -0.54
N GLN A 62 4.10 -2.41 0.71
CA GLN A 62 4.89 -1.39 1.40
C GLN A 62 6.36 -1.79 1.55
N VAL A 63 6.62 -3.04 1.91
CA VAL A 63 8.00 -3.56 1.99
C VAL A 63 8.66 -3.52 0.62
N ALA A 64 7.95 -3.91 -0.45
CA ALA A 64 8.48 -3.84 -1.81
C ALA A 64 8.76 -2.40 -2.27
N ALA A 65 7.88 -1.45 -1.94
CA ALA A 65 8.05 -0.03 -2.25
C ALA A 65 9.27 0.56 -1.54
N ILE A 66 9.51 0.19 -0.27
CA ILE A 66 10.71 0.60 0.47
C ILE A 66 11.95 -0.07 -0.11
N ALA A 67 11.89 -1.35 -0.50
CA ALA A 67 13.01 -2.07 -1.11
C ALA A 67 13.44 -1.49 -2.46
N LEU A 68 12.52 -0.87 -3.22
CA LEU A 68 12.86 -0.06 -4.39
C LEU A 68 13.83 1.08 -4.07
N GLY A 69 13.91 1.51 -2.81
CA GLY A 69 14.92 2.43 -2.29
C GLY A 69 16.36 2.03 -2.59
N PHE A 70 16.66 0.73 -2.66
CA PHE A 70 18.01 0.25 -2.99
C PHE A 70 18.41 0.53 -4.44
N LEU A 71 17.43 0.66 -5.35
CA LEU A 71 17.63 1.02 -6.75
C LEU A 71 17.52 2.53 -6.94
N VAL A 72 16.57 3.15 -6.24
CA VAL A 72 16.23 4.56 -6.35
C VAL A 72 16.15 5.13 -4.93
N PRO A 73 17.23 5.73 -4.37
CA PRO A 73 17.29 6.13 -2.96
C PRO A 73 16.14 7.01 -2.46
N THR A 74 15.53 7.83 -3.34
CA THR A 74 14.36 8.65 -2.99
C THR A 74 13.11 7.81 -2.64
N MET A 75 13.04 6.56 -3.08
CA MET A 75 11.94 5.63 -2.74
C MET A 75 11.99 5.17 -1.29
N PHE A 76 13.11 5.27 -0.59
CA PHE A 76 13.10 5.06 0.87
C PHE A 76 12.20 6.09 1.56
N PHE A 77 12.28 7.35 1.14
CA PHE A 77 11.41 8.40 1.66
C PHE A 77 9.96 8.20 1.21
N LEU A 78 9.74 7.98 -0.09
CA LEU A 78 8.39 7.88 -0.64
C LEU A 78 7.66 6.62 -0.14
N GLY A 79 8.31 5.46 -0.21
CA GLY A 79 7.79 4.20 0.34
C GLY A 79 7.61 4.25 1.85
N GLY A 80 8.54 4.88 2.59
CA GLY A 80 8.38 5.10 4.02
C GLY A 80 7.15 5.96 4.36
N LEU A 81 6.92 7.02 3.58
CA LEU A 81 5.74 7.88 3.74
C LEU A 81 4.44 7.10 3.49
N PHE A 82 4.37 6.34 2.39
CA PHE A 82 3.20 5.49 2.11
C PHE A 82 2.99 4.42 3.17
N ALA A 83 4.06 3.78 3.67
CA ALA A 83 3.99 2.81 4.74
C ALA A 83 3.46 3.39 6.05
N LEU A 84 3.86 4.63 6.40
CA LEU A 84 3.32 5.33 7.57
C LEU A 84 1.84 5.65 7.39
N LEU A 85 1.43 6.18 6.23
CA LEU A 85 0.03 6.44 5.92
C LEU A 85 -0.80 5.14 5.95
N TRP A 86 -0.27 4.06 5.38
CA TRP A 86 -0.91 2.75 5.38
C TRP A 86 -1.07 2.19 6.80
N GLY A 87 0.00 2.19 7.59
CA GLY A 87 -0.01 1.70 8.96
C GLY A 87 -1.03 2.47 9.82
N THR A 88 -1.01 3.80 9.76
CA THR A 88 -1.98 4.63 10.49
C THR A 88 -3.42 4.36 10.07
N ALA A 89 -3.69 4.25 8.76
CA ALA A 89 -5.02 3.93 8.27
C ALA A 89 -5.49 2.52 8.68
N TYR A 90 -4.59 1.54 8.67
CA TYR A 90 -4.86 0.17 9.12
C TYR A 90 -5.23 0.11 10.61
N PHE A 91 -4.40 0.69 11.47
CA PHE A 91 -4.65 0.68 12.93
C PHE A 91 -5.91 1.46 13.30
N LEU A 92 -6.16 2.60 12.65
CA LEU A 92 -7.36 3.39 12.88
C LEU A 92 -8.62 2.63 12.44
N GLY A 93 -8.59 1.96 11.28
CA GLY A 93 -9.69 1.10 10.82
C GLY A 93 -10.02 0.01 11.83
N LYS A 94 -9.00 -0.71 12.31
CA LYS A 94 -9.16 -1.76 13.34
C LYS A 94 -9.72 -1.23 14.66
N LYS A 95 -9.31 -0.03 15.06
CA LYS A 95 -9.83 0.62 16.27
C LYS A 95 -11.32 0.93 16.13
N ILE A 96 -11.72 1.53 15.00
CA ILE A 96 -13.12 1.87 14.72
C ILE A 96 -13.98 0.60 14.67
N GLU A 97 -13.51 -0.46 14.02
CA GLU A 97 -14.24 -1.73 13.96
C GLU A 97 -14.47 -2.34 15.35
N ARG A 98 -13.46 -2.31 16.23
CA ARG A 98 -13.59 -2.77 17.62
C ARG A 98 -14.60 -1.94 18.42
N GLU A 99 -14.54 -0.62 18.29
CA GLU A 99 -15.47 0.29 18.98
C GLU A 99 -16.91 0.07 18.49
N ARG A 100 -17.12 -0.11 17.18
CA ARG A 100 -18.43 -0.43 16.63
C ARG A 100 -18.94 -1.80 17.09
N ALA A 101 -18.09 -2.82 17.11
CA ALA A 101 -18.46 -4.15 17.59
C ALA A 101 -18.87 -4.14 19.08
N ALA A 102 -18.15 -3.40 19.92
CA ALA A 102 -18.50 -3.22 21.33
C ALA A 102 -19.84 -2.47 21.51
N ALA A 103 -20.08 -1.43 20.72
CA ALA A 103 -21.35 -0.69 20.77
C ALA A 103 -22.55 -1.55 20.33
N TYR A 104 -22.39 -2.39 19.30
CA TYR A 104 -23.43 -3.34 18.88
C TYR A 104 -23.74 -4.37 19.97
N ALA A 105 -22.72 -4.94 20.61
CA ALA A 105 -22.91 -5.90 21.70
C ALA A 105 -23.62 -5.29 22.91
N ALA A 106 -23.36 -4.02 23.22
CA ALA A 106 -24.06 -3.31 24.30
C ALA A 106 -25.55 -3.07 23.97
N TYR A 107 -25.87 -2.75 22.71
CA TYR A 107 -27.25 -2.58 22.26
C TYR A 107 -28.03 -3.91 22.28
N GLU A 108 -27.41 -5.02 21.87
CA GLU A 108 -28.03 -6.36 21.96
C GLU A 108 -28.23 -6.83 23.40
N ALA A 109 -27.43 -6.37 24.36
CA ALA A 109 -27.60 -6.71 25.77
C ALA A 109 -28.70 -5.89 26.48
N GLU A 110 -29.12 -4.76 25.89
CA GLU A 110 -30.15 -3.86 26.44
C GLU A 110 -31.57 -4.14 25.87
N ASN A 111 -31.68 -4.87 24.76
CA ASN A 111 -32.95 -5.31 24.12
C ASN A 111 -33.30 -6.77 24.44
#